data_AF-A0A1I6V2H8-F1
#
_entry.id   AF-A0A1I6V2H8-F1
#
_cell.length_a   1.000
_cell.length_b   1.000
_cell.length_c   1.000
_cell.angle_alpha   90.00
_cell.angle_beta   90.00
_cell.angle_gamma   90.00
#
_symmetry.space_group_name_H-M   'P 1'
#
loop_
_entity.id
_entity.type
_entity.pdbx_description
1 polymer ?
#
loop_
_entity_poly.entity_id
_entity_poly.type
_entity_poly.pdbx_seq_one_letter_code
_entity_poly.pdbx_strand_id
1 'polypeptide(L)'
;MRGKLFLLLCASLLTFMLTGCSSNPEFPDEPIKPIITVEGFNVDYLLAHYCWYGTQTEGVCADPPEPAAYNKMIKDKAIEAMRGDLISVKFPINPEEFTLTMYTDDGKQVLIGKPNQFRFDLPSEPGYYKYRLSAVWLEKNTADYDFGIQMKG
;
A
#
# COMPACT_ATOMS: atom_id res chain seq x y z
N MET A 1 58.56 8.58 19.67
CA MET A 1 57.72 8.74 18.46
C MET A 1 56.66 7.64 18.29
N ARG A 2 56.93 6.37 18.68
CA ARG A 2 55.98 5.24 18.59
C ARG A 2 54.63 5.41 19.32
N GLY A 3 54.62 5.99 20.52
CA GLY A 3 53.37 6.16 21.30
C GLY A 3 52.39 7.19 20.73
N LYS A 4 52.89 8.24 20.07
CA LYS A 4 52.04 9.24 19.39
C LYS A 4 51.36 8.67 18.15
N LEU A 5 52.05 7.76 17.43
CA LEU A 5 51.51 7.07 16.25
C LEU A 5 50.39 6.09 16.63
N PHE A 6 50.53 5.40 17.77
CA PHE A 6 49.53 4.45 18.27
C PHE A 6 48.25 5.17 18.74
N LEU A 7 48.39 6.31 19.42
CA LEU A 7 47.26 7.16 19.82
C LEU A 7 46.50 7.74 18.61
N LEU A 8 47.21 8.15 17.55
CA LEU A 8 46.59 8.64 16.32
C LEU A 8 45.84 7.54 15.56
N LEU A 9 46.36 6.31 15.55
CA LEU A 9 45.69 5.15 14.96
C LEU A 9 44.40 4.79 15.72
N CYS A 10 44.44 4.75 17.06
CA CYS A 10 43.24 4.53 17.87
C CYS A 10 42.18 5.63 17.70
N ALA A 11 42.59 6.90 17.61
CA ALA A 11 41.67 8.01 17.37
C ALA A 11 41.01 7.92 15.99
N SER A 12 41.74 7.47 14.96
CA SER A 12 41.17 7.28 13.60
C SER A 12 40.18 6.10 13.53
N LEU A 13 40.40 5.04 14.32
CA LEU A 13 39.53 3.88 14.34
C LEU A 13 38.18 4.18 15.04
N LEU A 14 38.20 5.06 16.05
CA LEU A 14 37.01 5.56 16.74
C LEU A 14 36.12 6.44 15.84
N THR A 15 36.71 7.19 14.90
CA THR A 15 35.93 8.03 13.97
C THR A 15 35.19 7.22 12.89
N PHE A 16 35.68 6.03 12.52
CA PHE A 16 35.00 5.15 11.54
C PHE A 16 33.78 4.41 12.11
N MET A 17 33.70 4.24 13.44
CA MET A 17 32.58 3.57 14.10
C MET A 17 31.33 4.46 14.27
N LEU A 18 31.44 5.77 14.01
CA LEU A 18 30.35 6.74 14.16
C LEU A 18 29.60 7.06 12.86
N THR A 19 30.05 6.57 11.71
CA THR A 19 29.32 6.73 10.43
C THR A 19 28.35 5.57 10.20
N GLY A 20 27.49 5.31 11.18
CA GLY A 20 26.29 4.51 10.98
C GLY A 20 25.21 5.41 10.37
N CYS A 21 25.29 5.66 9.06
CA CYS A 21 24.18 6.32 8.35
C CYS A 21 23.00 5.34 8.32
N SER A 22 22.09 5.47 9.29
CA SER A 22 20.75 4.90 9.17
C SER A 22 20.04 5.72 8.08
N SER A 23 20.12 5.25 6.84
CA SER A 23 19.29 5.78 5.76
C SER A 23 17.89 5.23 6.02
N ASN A 24 17.06 6.00 6.73
CA ASN A 24 15.63 5.73 6.72
C ASN A 24 15.16 5.81 5.26
N PRO A 25 14.34 4.86 4.78
CA PRO A 25 13.79 4.95 3.44
C PRO A 25 13.07 6.28 3.30
N GLU A 26 13.50 7.09 2.33
CA GLU A 26 12.90 8.39 2.05
C GLU A 26 11.55 8.15 1.36
N PHE A 27 10.47 8.35 2.11
CA PHE A 27 9.12 8.26 1.58
C PHE A 27 8.74 9.56 0.87
N PRO A 28 7.97 9.50 -0.22
CA PRO A 28 7.41 10.69 -0.83
C PRO A 28 6.42 11.39 0.11
N ASP A 29 6.12 12.65 -0.20
CA ASP A 29 5.18 13.47 0.59
C ASP A 29 3.73 13.00 0.49
N GLU A 30 3.39 12.24 -0.55
CA GLU A 30 2.07 11.62 -0.76
C GLU A 30 2.12 10.10 -0.54
N PRO A 31 1.00 9.46 -0.17
CA PRO A 31 0.90 8.01 -0.11
C PRO A 31 1.36 7.29 -1.38
N ILE A 32 1.99 6.13 -1.19
CA ILE A 32 2.52 5.29 -2.28
C ILE A 32 1.38 4.78 -3.15
N LYS A 33 1.28 5.27 -4.37
CA LYS A 33 0.27 4.86 -5.35
C LYS A 33 0.56 3.43 -5.87
N PRO A 34 -0.20 2.39 -5.49
CA PRO A 34 -0.02 1.06 -6.04
C PRO A 34 -0.44 1.02 -7.51
N ILE A 35 0.05 0.01 -8.21
CA ILE A 35 -0.46 -0.43 -9.50
C ILE A 35 -1.31 -1.67 -9.22
N ILE A 36 -2.59 -1.58 -9.54
CA ILE A 36 -3.56 -2.67 -9.41
C ILE A 36 -4.02 -3.04 -10.82
N THR A 37 -3.98 -4.32 -11.17
CA THR A 37 -4.40 -4.79 -12.49
C THR A 37 -5.29 -6.01 -12.41
N VAL A 38 -6.18 -6.18 -13.38
CA VAL A 38 -6.92 -7.43 -13.64
C VAL A 38 -6.64 -7.84 -15.08
N GLU A 39 -6.16 -9.07 -15.29
CA GLU A 39 -5.72 -9.56 -16.62
C GLU A 39 -4.80 -8.57 -17.37
N GLY A 40 -3.94 -7.86 -16.62
CA GLY A 40 -3.01 -6.88 -17.17
C GLY A 40 -3.63 -5.50 -17.49
N PHE A 41 -4.94 -5.31 -17.35
CA PHE A 41 -5.59 -4.00 -17.45
C PHE A 41 -5.50 -3.26 -16.11
N ASN A 42 -5.15 -1.98 -16.15
CA ASN A 42 -5.09 -1.14 -14.95
C ASN A 42 -6.48 -0.95 -14.37
N VAL A 43 -6.57 -1.08 -13.05
CA VAL A 43 -7.76 -0.78 -12.26
C VAL A 43 -7.62 0.62 -11.70
N ASP A 44 -8.61 1.47 -11.98
CA ASP A 44 -8.73 2.75 -11.29
C ASP A 44 -9.18 2.53 -9.85
N TYR A 45 -8.57 3.26 -8.92
CA TYR A 45 -8.92 3.24 -7.51
C TYR A 45 -9.08 4.67 -6.97
N LEU A 46 -9.71 4.77 -5.79
CA LEU A 46 -9.77 5.98 -5.00
C LEU A 46 -8.90 5.79 -3.76
N LEU A 47 -8.10 6.80 -3.43
CA LEU A 47 -7.44 6.87 -2.14
C LEU A 47 -8.52 7.11 -1.08
N ALA A 48 -8.61 6.18 -0.12
CA ALA A 48 -9.62 6.16 0.91
C ALA A 48 -9.06 6.80 2.20
N HIS A 49 -9.17 6.11 3.34
CA HIS A 49 -8.57 6.56 4.59
C HIS A 49 -7.03 6.44 4.50
N TYR A 50 -6.32 7.46 4.96
CA TYR A 50 -4.87 7.39 5.10
C TYR A 50 -4.37 8.29 6.23
N CYS A 51 -3.22 7.93 6.78
CA CYS A 51 -2.38 8.79 7.61
C CYS A 51 -0.96 8.71 7.09
N TRP A 52 -0.41 9.82 6.63
CA TRP A 52 0.86 9.85 5.91
C TRP A 52 1.80 10.92 6.46
N TYR A 53 2.98 10.49 6.88
CA TYR A 53 4.05 11.36 7.35
C TYR A 53 5.02 11.69 6.21
N GLY A 54 5.35 10.72 5.35
CA GLY A 54 6.29 10.95 4.25
C GLY A 54 7.63 11.50 4.75
N THR A 55 8.00 12.70 4.28
CA THR A 55 9.17 13.45 4.75
C THR A 55 8.87 14.41 5.90
N GLN A 56 7.59 14.58 6.28
CA GLN A 56 7.13 15.57 7.24
C GLN A 56 7.24 15.06 8.69
N THR A 57 7.44 16.00 9.63
CA THR A 57 7.47 15.69 11.06
C THR A 57 6.08 15.43 11.63
N GLU A 58 5.05 16.02 11.01
CA GLU A 58 3.64 15.85 11.36
C GLU A 58 2.93 15.09 10.24
N GLY A 59 2.12 14.10 10.61
CA GLY A 59 1.37 13.29 9.66
C GLY A 59 0.10 13.99 9.20
N VAL A 60 -0.22 13.85 7.92
CA VAL A 60 -1.50 14.26 7.34
C VAL A 60 -2.42 13.06 7.29
N CYS A 61 -3.56 13.16 7.98
CA CYS A 61 -4.62 12.17 7.88
C CYS A 61 -5.81 12.72 7.11
N ALA A 62 -6.42 11.90 6.26
CA ALA A 62 -7.66 12.24 5.56
C ALA A 62 -8.60 11.06 5.45
N ASP A 63 -9.89 11.38 5.46
CA ASP A 63 -11.00 10.46 5.29
C ASP A 63 -11.63 10.63 3.90
N PRO A 64 -12.24 9.56 3.34
CA PRO A 64 -13.00 9.69 2.10
C PRO A 64 -14.24 10.59 2.27
N PRO A 65 -14.82 11.08 1.16
CA PRO A 65 -16.10 11.81 1.16
C PRO A 65 -17.27 11.00 1.74
N GLU A 66 -18.44 11.64 1.82
CA GLU A 66 -19.69 11.03 2.29
C GLU A 66 -19.95 9.65 1.64
N PRO A 67 -20.35 8.61 2.41
CA PRO A 67 -20.38 7.22 1.93
C PRO A 67 -21.22 6.97 0.67
N ALA A 68 -22.38 7.60 0.51
CA ALA A 68 -23.22 7.36 -0.67
C ALA A 68 -22.56 7.89 -1.95
N ALA A 69 -22.06 9.13 -1.92
CA ALA A 69 -21.30 9.71 -3.03
C ALA A 69 -20.02 8.91 -3.32
N TYR A 70 -19.29 8.54 -2.27
CA TYR A 70 -18.03 7.81 -2.39
C TYR A 70 -18.22 6.40 -3.00
N ASN A 71 -19.20 5.63 -2.53
CA ASN A 71 -19.49 4.31 -3.10
C ASN A 71 -19.94 4.40 -4.57
N LYS A 72 -20.68 5.45 -4.94
CA LYS A 72 -21.04 5.71 -6.34
C LYS A 72 -19.80 5.97 -7.20
N MET A 73 -18.86 6.78 -6.72
CA MET A 73 -17.61 7.06 -7.46
C MET A 73 -16.77 5.80 -7.70
N ILE A 74 -16.72 4.88 -6.73
CA ILE A 74 -16.02 3.59 -6.90
C ILE A 74 -16.73 2.75 -7.96
N LYS A 75 -18.06 2.63 -7.86
CA LYS A 75 -18.87 1.83 -8.78
C LYS A 75 -18.81 2.36 -10.22
N ASP A 76 -18.84 3.67 -10.41
CA ASP A 76 -18.75 4.32 -11.73
C ASP A 76 -17.38 4.06 -12.41
N LYS A 77 -16.33 3.80 -11.63
CA LYS A 77 -14.97 3.48 -12.11
C LYS A 77 -14.69 1.98 -12.18
N ALA A 78 -15.67 1.14 -11.86
CA ALA A 78 -15.46 -0.29 -11.81
C ALA A 78 -15.13 -0.84 -13.20
N ILE A 79 -14.14 -1.72 -13.26
CA ILE A 79 -13.80 -2.44 -14.48
C ILE A 79 -14.57 -3.76 -14.55
N GLU A 80 -14.68 -4.31 -15.75
CA GLU A 80 -15.27 -5.63 -15.96
C GLU A 80 -14.21 -6.72 -15.87
N ALA A 81 -14.57 -7.87 -15.30
CA ALA A 81 -13.71 -9.05 -15.21
C ALA A 81 -14.51 -10.33 -15.43
N MET A 82 -13.82 -11.39 -15.88
CA MET A 82 -14.37 -12.71 -16.11
C MET A 82 -13.92 -13.71 -15.05
N ARG A 83 -14.62 -14.85 -14.98
CA ARG A 83 -14.22 -15.94 -14.11
C ARG A 83 -12.82 -16.44 -14.49
N GLY A 84 -11.95 -16.56 -13.48
CA GLY A 84 -10.57 -17.02 -13.64
C GLY A 84 -9.56 -15.88 -13.78
N ASP A 85 -10.04 -14.66 -14.00
CA ASP A 85 -9.19 -13.46 -13.98
C ASP A 85 -8.59 -13.25 -12.58
N LEU A 86 -7.39 -12.67 -12.55
CA LEU A 86 -6.65 -12.43 -11.32
C LEU A 86 -6.39 -10.95 -11.06
N ILE A 87 -6.62 -10.51 -9.82
CA ILE A 87 -6.09 -9.22 -9.34
C ILE A 87 -4.60 -9.39 -9.14
N SER A 88 -3.79 -8.45 -9.64
CA SER A 88 -2.37 -8.32 -9.30
C SER A 88 -2.10 -6.94 -8.73
N VAL A 89 -1.29 -6.88 -7.68
CA VAL A 89 -0.90 -5.66 -6.98
C VAL A 89 0.61 -5.49 -7.06
N LYS A 90 1.08 -4.26 -7.28
CA LYS A 90 2.49 -3.89 -7.20
C LYS A 90 2.64 -2.53 -6.55
N PHE A 91 3.56 -2.43 -5.60
CA PHE A 91 3.93 -1.15 -4.99
C PHE A 91 5.28 -0.65 -5.54
N PRO A 92 5.42 0.64 -5.85
CA PRO A 92 6.73 1.25 -6.12
C PRO A 92 7.69 1.14 -4.92
N ILE A 93 7.16 1.27 -3.71
CA ILE A 93 7.86 1.04 -2.45
C ILE A 93 7.02 0.05 -1.65
N ASN A 94 7.56 -1.13 -1.35
CA ASN A 94 6.79 -2.19 -0.70
C ASN A 94 6.42 -1.81 0.75
N PRO A 95 5.17 -2.06 1.17
CA PRO A 95 4.77 -1.95 2.57
C PRO A 95 5.37 -3.07 3.42
N GLU A 96 5.39 -2.86 4.72
CA GLU A 96 5.70 -3.91 5.72
C GLU A 96 4.58 -4.94 5.77
N GLU A 97 3.34 -4.45 5.67
CA GLU A 97 2.15 -5.27 5.63
C GLU A 97 1.11 -4.69 4.68
N PHE A 98 0.45 -5.56 3.91
CA PHE A 98 -0.77 -5.20 3.21
C PHE A 98 -1.77 -6.37 3.14
N THR A 99 -3.05 -6.01 3.03
CA THR A 99 -4.17 -6.94 2.91
C THR A 99 -5.16 -6.48 1.85
N LEU A 100 -5.91 -7.43 1.29
CA LEU A 100 -7.01 -7.15 0.37
C LEU A 100 -8.32 -7.64 0.97
N THR A 101 -9.27 -6.71 1.19
CA THR A 101 -10.60 -7.01 1.71
C THR A 101 -11.64 -6.80 0.62
N MET A 102 -12.52 -7.77 0.43
CA MET A 102 -13.67 -7.68 -0.46
C MET A 102 -14.93 -7.37 0.35
N TYR A 103 -15.76 -6.49 -0.18
CA TYR A 103 -17.08 -6.14 0.32
C TYR A 103 -18.12 -6.61 -0.69
N THR A 104 -19.00 -7.50 -0.24
CA THR A 104 -20.15 -7.97 -1.03
C THR A 104 -21.30 -6.98 -0.93
N ASP A 105 -22.27 -7.09 -1.85
CA ASP A 105 -23.46 -6.23 -1.88
C ASP A 105 -24.31 -6.29 -0.59
N ASP A 106 -24.25 -7.40 0.17
CA ASP A 106 -24.89 -7.55 1.48
C ASP A 106 -24.07 -6.95 2.64
N GLY A 107 -22.97 -6.25 2.33
CA GLY A 107 -22.13 -5.52 3.30
C GLY A 107 -21.16 -6.40 4.08
N LYS A 108 -21.06 -7.71 3.80
CA LYS A 108 -20.07 -8.57 4.45
C LYS A 108 -18.66 -8.24 3.97
N GLN A 109 -17.73 -8.33 4.90
CA GLN A 109 -16.31 -8.15 4.65
C GLN A 109 -15.64 -9.52 4.62
N VAL A 110 -14.85 -9.76 3.58
CA VAL A 110 -14.11 -11.01 3.40
C VAL A 110 -12.66 -10.66 3.09
N LEU A 111 -11.74 -11.06 3.98
CA LEU A 111 -10.32 -11.00 3.67
C LEU A 111 -10.02 -12.00 2.54
N ILE A 112 -9.43 -11.52 1.45
CA ILE A 112 -9.09 -12.35 0.29
C ILE A 112 -7.60 -12.69 0.34
N GLY A 113 -7.30 -13.99 0.24
CA GLY A 113 -5.92 -14.48 0.27
C GLY A 113 -5.25 -14.31 1.63
N LYS A 114 -3.92 -14.24 1.62
CA LYS A 114 -3.07 -14.03 2.81
C LYS A 114 -2.52 -12.59 2.84
N PRO A 115 -2.15 -12.07 4.02
CA PRO A 115 -1.37 -10.85 4.09
C PRO A 115 -0.10 -10.94 3.22
N ASN A 116 0.28 -9.82 2.61
CA ASN A 116 1.44 -9.68 1.74
C ASN A 116 1.43 -10.55 0.46
N GLN A 117 0.25 -11.01 0.04
CA GLN A 117 0.05 -11.71 -1.22
C GLN A 117 -0.13 -10.71 -2.37
N PHE A 118 0.58 -10.88 -3.49
CA PHE A 118 0.52 -9.91 -4.61
C PHE A 118 -0.48 -10.27 -5.71
N ARG A 119 -1.11 -11.45 -5.64
CA ARG A 119 -2.06 -11.95 -6.65
C ARG A 119 -3.27 -12.57 -5.98
N PHE A 120 -4.48 -12.23 -6.38
CA PHE A 120 -5.70 -12.69 -5.72
C PHE A 120 -6.70 -13.22 -6.73
N ASP A 121 -7.32 -14.34 -6.39
CA ASP A 121 -8.42 -14.92 -7.18
C ASP A 121 -9.67 -14.05 -7.05
N LEU A 122 -10.33 -13.80 -8.18
CA LEU A 122 -11.64 -13.16 -8.21
C LEU A 122 -12.76 -14.16 -7.87
N PRO A 123 -13.89 -13.69 -7.29
CA PRO A 123 -15.05 -14.53 -7.04
C PRO A 123 -15.59 -15.12 -8.35
N SER A 124 -16.16 -16.32 -8.28
CA SER A 124 -16.72 -17.01 -9.47
C SER A 124 -18.15 -16.60 -9.83
N GLU A 125 -18.82 -15.90 -8.91
CA GLU A 125 -20.21 -15.48 -9.07
C GLU A 125 -20.28 -14.11 -9.77
N PRO A 126 -21.24 -13.91 -10.69
CA PRO A 126 -21.50 -12.60 -11.28
C PRO A 126 -22.00 -11.62 -10.22
N GLY A 127 -21.53 -10.38 -10.29
CA GLY A 127 -21.89 -9.37 -9.28
C GLY A 127 -20.92 -8.21 -9.25
N TYR A 128 -21.33 -7.16 -8.54
CA TYR A 128 -20.44 -6.05 -8.20
C TYR A 128 -19.72 -6.38 -6.91
N TYR A 129 -18.40 -6.17 -6.90
CA TYR A 129 -17.56 -6.38 -5.74
C TYR A 129 -16.70 -5.14 -5.52
N LYS A 130 -16.80 -4.58 -4.32
CA LYS A 130 -15.91 -3.51 -3.88
C LYS A 130 -14.72 -4.12 -3.15
N TYR A 131 -13.52 -3.64 -3.43
CA TYR A 131 -12.29 -4.06 -2.77
C TYR A 131 -11.65 -2.90 -2.05
N ARG A 132 -10.94 -3.22 -0.97
CA ARG A 132 -10.04 -2.33 -0.24
C ARG A 132 -8.68 -2.98 -0.11
N LEU A 133 -7.67 -2.33 -0.68
CA LEU A 133 -6.27 -2.66 -0.44
C LEU A 133 -5.75 -1.77 0.69
N SER A 134 -5.45 -2.36 1.84
CA SER A 134 -4.93 -1.64 3.02
C SER A 134 -3.45 -1.95 3.18
N ALA A 135 -2.61 -0.91 3.33
CA ALA A 135 -1.15 -1.07 3.41
C ALA A 135 -0.50 -0.16 4.48
N VAL A 136 0.58 -0.65 5.08
CA VAL A 136 1.31 -0.02 6.18
C VAL A 136 2.81 0.03 5.88
N TRP A 137 3.44 1.20 6.09
CA TRP A 137 4.87 1.44 5.97
C TRP A 137 5.42 2.11 7.24
N LEU A 138 6.52 1.56 7.79
CA LEU A 138 7.18 2.06 9.00
C LEU A 138 6.20 2.36 10.15
N GLU A 139 5.23 1.47 10.35
CA GLU A 139 4.14 1.52 11.35
C GLU A 139 3.17 2.72 11.27
N LYS A 140 3.62 3.91 10.87
CA LYS A 140 2.86 5.17 10.96
C LYS A 140 2.24 5.63 9.64
N ASN A 141 2.80 5.19 8.51
CA ASN A 141 2.30 5.56 7.20
C ASN A 141 1.31 4.49 6.76
N THR A 142 0.03 4.83 6.74
CA THR A 142 -1.05 3.91 6.37
C THR A 142 -1.85 4.49 5.21
N ALA A 143 -2.30 3.64 4.30
CA ALA A 143 -3.18 4.06 3.23
C ALA A 143 -4.09 2.91 2.76
N ASP A 144 -5.35 3.25 2.57
CA ASP A 144 -6.37 2.39 1.98
C ASP A 144 -6.68 2.84 0.55
N TYR A 145 -6.84 1.88 -0.36
CA TYR A 145 -7.19 2.11 -1.75
C TYR A 145 -8.45 1.30 -2.10
N ASP A 146 -9.54 2.00 -2.42
CA ASP A 146 -10.81 1.35 -2.78
C ASP A 146 -11.02 1.30 -4.29
N PHE A 147 -11.44 0.15 -4.80
CA PHE A 147 -11.76 -0.03 -6.22
C PHE A 147 -12.92 -1.01 -6.41
N GLY A 148 -13.54 -0.94 -7.59
CA GLY A 148 -14.69 -1.77 -7.95
C GLY A 148 -14.36 -2.72 -9.09
N ILE A 149 -14.90 -3.94 -9.02
CA ILE A 149 -14.87 -4.90 -10.12
C ILE A 149 -16.29 -5.42 -10.34
N GLN A 150 -16.72 -5.42 -11.60
CA GLN A 150 -17.96 -6.03 -12.03
C GLN A 150 -17.66 -7.38 -12.69
N MET A 151 -17.96 -8.47 -11.98
CA MET A 151 -17.85 -9.81 -12.54
C MET A 151 -18.94 -10.05 -13.57
N LYS A 152 -18.55 -10.54 -14.75
CA LYS A 152 -19.43 -11.03 -15.79
C LYS A 152 -19.57 -12.56 -15.71
N GLY A 153 -20.75 -13.05 -16.10
CA GLY A 153 -21.06 -14.48 -16.18
C GLY A 153 -20.67 -15.11 -17.50
#